data_AF-A0A9P6G0N0-F1
#
_entry.id   AF-A0A9P6G0N0-F1
#
_cell.length_a   1.000
_cell.length_b   1.000
_cell.length_c   1.000
_cell.angle_alpha   90.00
_cell.angle_beta   90.00
_cell.angle_gamma   90.00
#
_symmetry.space_group_name_H-M   'P 1'
#
loop_
_entity.id
_entity.type
_entity.pdbx_description
1 polymer ?
#
loop_
_entity_poly.entity_id
_entity_poly.type
_entity_poly.pdbx_seq_one_letter_code
_entity_poly.pdbx_strand_id
1 'polypeptide(L)'
;MPAEAMDLDQVERPLTAEQIKAQANQEYKLGNYATAVDLYSQSIKLEPANATYYGNRSAALMMIKKYYDASQDCATSVRLDPAFVKGYLRGAKCQLQLGNVNEASRLYEKVLELEPNNAQAVREKAQVAHVEAQIEQLQMFMSNKQFGLGTNACDRLLGMVDIAPRRWLIWKGECLIGKKDFNGASSVAMDLLRQDSQNSDAIYLRAQVLYSQGENTKAVTHCAEALRCDPDCTKARKLMKLAKTLESQKTAGNDAFKAGRLQEAYDLYTSALAIDPSNEGTNSKLFSNRATVLAKLSRYEEAVADCDSSLALDSSFFKVLRKRAECQLKLEKYEEAVRDLKSALEFDKTNRDIHYYKILGVGKDAGETEIKKAYRKQALIYHPDKNDGDATAEAKFKDVGEAYAVLSDPTKKHRYDSGMDIEGGGMGGGGMGDFGGEDVNSMFYQMFMNQGGGGAQFGGGSPFGGGGGGGGSHFGGFGFGGGSPFGHAGHGGGRGQHGFQFE
;
A
#
# COMPACT_ATOMS: atom_id res chain seq x y z
N MET A 1 6.36 -48.54 -69.25
CA MET A 1 4.98 -48.00 -69.17
C MET A 1 4.80 -47.42 -67.78
N PRO A 2 4.14 -46.26 -67.66
CA PRO A 2 4.80 -44.99 -67.31
C PRO A 2 4.92 -44.75 -65.81
N ALA A 3 5.96 -43.97 -65.47
CA ALA A 3 6.17 -43.38 -64.16
C ALA A 3 5.05 -42.38 -63.84
N GLU A 4 4.51 -42.49 -62.63
CA GLU A 4 3.60 -41.51 -62.03
C GLU A 4 4.29 -40.14 -62.00
N ALA A 5 3.75 -39.21 -62.79
CA ALA A 5 4.08 -37.81 -62.65
C ALA A 5 3.49 -37.32 -61.32
N MET A 6 4.35 -37.18 -60.31
CA MET A 6 4.05 -36.36 -59.13
C MET A 6 3.83 -34.92 -59.60
N ASP A 7 2.58 -34.48 -59.50
CA ASP A 7 2.12 -33.12 -59.72
C ASP A 7 2.71 -32.20 -58.64
N LEU A 8 3.93 -31.72 -58.89
CA LEU A 8 4.64 -30.72 -58.10
C LEU A 8 4.37 -29.34 -58.69
N ASP A 9 3.14 -28.82 -58.59
CA ASP A 9 2.90 -27.38 -58.79
C ASP A 9 1.54 -26.86 -58.26
N GLN A 10 1.15 -27.25 -57.04
CA GLN A 10 0.19 -26.43 -56.27
C GLN A 10 0.93 -25.23 -55.65
N VAL A 11 1.28 -24.26 -56.49
CA VAL A 11 1.62 -22.91 -56.01
C VAL A 11 0.34 -22.36 -55.37
N GLU A 12 0.24 -22.42 -54.04
CA GLU A 12 -0.83 -21.76 -53.28
C GLU A 12 -0.89 -20.29 -53.72
N ARG A 13 -1.90 -19.94 -54.53
CA ARG A 13 -2.13 -18.54 -54.88
C ARG A 13 -2.37 -17.78 -53.59
N PRO A 14 -1.66 -16.67 -53.34
CA PRO A 14 -1.89 -15.88 -52.14
C PRO A 14 -3.35 -15.46 -52.10
N LEU A 15 -4.00 -15.71 -50.97
CA LEU A 15 -5.41 -15.39 -50.76
C LEU A 15 -5.65 -13.89 -51.02
N THR A 16 -6.77 -13.57 -51.67
CA THR A 16 -7.19 -12.18 -51.88
C THR A 16 -7.64 -11.54 -50.56
N ALA A 17 -7.58 -10.21 -50.46
CA ALA A 17 -8.00 -9.49 -49.25
C ALA A 17 -9.44 -9.82 -48.82
N GLU A 18 -10.32 -10.04 -49.80
CA GLU A 18 -11.72 -10.40 -49.62
C GLU A 18 -11.91 -11.84 -49.10
N GLN A 19 -11.10 -12.80 -49.56
CA GLN A 19 -11.08 -14.18 -49.04
C GLN A 19 -10.57 -14.22 -47.59
N ILE A 20 -9.49 -13.48 -47.30
CA ILE A 20 -8.96 -13.35 -45.93
C ILE A 20 -10.01 -12.70 -45.01
N LYS A 21 -10.73 -11.69 -45.49
CA LYS A 21 -11.85 -11.09 -44.75
C LYS A 21 -12.97 -12.10 -44.51
N ALA A 22 -13.28 -12.95 -45.49
CA ALA A 22 -14.29 -13.99 -45.31
C ALA A 22 -13.88 -15.00 -44.22
N GLN A 23 -12.61 -15.41 -44.19
CA GLN A 23 -12.05 -16.22 -43.10
C GLN A 23 -12.13 -15.49 -41.76
N ALA A 24 -11.76 -14.20 -41.71
CA ALA A 24 -11.87 -13.38 -40.51
C ALA A 24 -13.32 -13.28 -39.99
N ASN A 25 -14.31 -13.15 -40.89
CA ASN A 25 -15.73 -13.17 -40.54
C ASN A 25 -16.15 -14.52 -39.96
N GLN A 26 -15.58 -15.63 -40.44
CA GLN A 26 -15.85 -16.96 -39.91
C GLN A 26 -15.27 -17.11 -38.50
N GLU A 27 -13.99 -16.76 -38.31
CA GLU A 27 -13.36 -16.75 -36.98
C GLU A 27 -14.10 -15.86 -35.99
N TYR A 28 -14.58 -14.70 -36.44
CA TYR A 28 -15.40 -13.80 -35.64
C TYR A 28 -16.70 -14.49 -35.18
N LYS A 29 -17.39 -15.21 -36.07
CA LYS A 29 -18.61 -15.97 -35.74
C LYS A 29 -18.34 -17.13 -34.78
N LEU A 30 -17.15 -17.73 -34.86
CA LEU A 30 -16.70 -18.78 -33.95
C LEU A 30 -16.28 -18.25 -32.57
N GLY A 31 -16.22 -16.92 -32.39
CA GLY A 31 -15.77 -16.30 -31.14
C GLY A 31 -14.24 -16.16 -31.01
N ASN A 32 -13.49 -16.54 -32.06
CA ASN A 32 -12.03 -16.44 -32.12
C ASN A 32 -11.61 -15.01 -32.50
N TYR A 33 -11.95 -14.05 -31.64
CA TYR A 33 -11.80 -12.62 -31.95
C TYR A 33 -10.35 -12.18 -32.17
N ALA A 34 -9.39 -12.74 -31.43
CA ALA A 34 -7.97 -12.42 -31.63
C ALA A 34 -7.48 -12.83 -33.02
N THR A 35 -7.78 -14.06 -33.44
CA THR A 35 -7.48 -14.57 -34.78
C THR A 35 -8.19 -13.74 -35.86
N ALA A 36 -9.45 -13.36 -35.63
CA ALA A 36 -10.18 -12.49 -36.54
C ALA A 36 -9.49 -11.12 -36.70
N VAL A 37 -8.98 -10.52 -35.62
CA VAL A 37 -8.21 -9.26 -35.67
C VAL A 37 -6.95 -9.40 -36.53
N ASP A 38 -6.23 -10.51 -36.40
CA ASP A 38 -5.02 -10.76 -37.19
C ASP A 38 -5.35 -10.91 -38.67
N LEU A 39 -6.40 -11.68 -39.01
CA LEU A 39 -6.86 -11.86 -40.39
C LEU A 39 -7.36 -10.54 -41.00
N TYR A 40 -8.17 -9.75 -40.30
CA TYR A 40 -8.55 -8.41 -40.80
C TYR A 40 -7.33 -7.50 -40.99
N SER A 41 -6.33 -7.59 -40.11
CA SER A 41 -5.09 -6.83 -40.26
C SER A 41 -4.32 -7.24 -41.53
N GLN A 42 -4.37 -8.51 -41.93
CA GLN A 42 -3.84 -8.96 -43.21
C GLN A 42 -4.65 -8.40 -44.40
N SER A 43 -5.99 -8.42 -44.34
CA SER A 43 -6.84 -7.77 -45.36
C SER A 43 -6.52 -6.28 -45.52
N ILE A 44 -6.31 -5.57 -44.41
CA ILE A 44 -5.94 -4.14 -44.41
C ILE A 44 -4.56 -3.90 -45.04
N LYS A 45 -3.59 -4.80 -44.82
CA LYS A 45 -2.27 -4.68 -45.46
C LYS A 45 -2.35 -4.81 -46.98
N LEU A 46 -3.24 -5.65 -47.48
CA LEU A 46 -3.44 -5.85 -48.92
C LEU A 46 -4.24 -4.70 -49.55
N GLU A 47 -5.29 -4.21 -48.88
CA GLU A 47 -6.10 -3.09 -49.35
C GLU A 47 -6.35 -2.04 -48.24
N PRO A 48 -5.41 -1.10 -48.04
CA PRO A 48 -5.50 -0.10 -46.97
C PRO A 48 -6.61 0.94 -47.14
N ALA A 49 -7.19 1.06 -48.34
CA ALA A 49 -8.22 2.06 -48.63
C ALA A 49 -9.66 1.57 -48.35
N ASN A 50 -9.83 0.32 -47.93
CA ASN A 50 -11.16 -0.26 -47.74
C ASN A 50 -11.71 -0.02 -46.33
N ALA A 51 -12.68 0.89 -46.20
CA ALA A 51 -13.32 1.25 -44.94
C ALA A 51 -13.92 0.05 -44.18
N THR A 52 -14.46 -0.94 -44.90
CA THR A 52 -15.14 -2.10 -44.30
C THR A 52 -14.17 -2.94 -43.47
N TYR A 53 -12.91 -3.04 -43.87
CA TYR A 53 -11.93 -3.89 -43.18
C TYR A 53 -11.60 -3.32 -41.79
N TYR A 54 -11.40 -2.01 -41.71
CA TYR A 54 -11.26 -1.30 -40.42
C TYR A 54 -12.53 -1.42 -39.59
N GLY A 55 -13.70 -1.26 -40.20
CA GLY A 55 -14.99 -1.40 -39.51
C GLY A 55 -15.21 -2.80 -38.92
N ASN A 56 -14.79 -3.85 -39.60
CA ASN A 56 -14.92 -5.23 -39.12
C ASN A 56 -13.85 -5.57 -38.07
N ARG A 57 -12.62 -5.09 -38.25
CA ARG A 57 -11.57 -5.24 -37.24
C ARG A 57 -11.92 -4.52 -35.95
N SER A 58 -12.52 -3.32 -36.01
CA SER A 58 -12.99 -2.61 -34.82
C SER A 58 -14.03 -3.41 -34.04
N ALA A 59 -14.95 -4.10 -34.73
CA ALA A 59 -15.91 -5.00 -34.09
C ALA A 59 -15.20 -6.14 -33.33
N ALA A 60 -14.20 -6.78 -33.93
CA ALA A 60 -13.42 -7.83 -33.28
C ALA A 60 -12.60 -7.31 -32.09
N LEU A 61 -12.00 -6.12 -32.22
CA LEU A 61 -11.26 -5.44 -31.15
C LEU A 61 -12.16 -5.08 -29.95
N MET A 62 -13.41 -4.66 -30.19
CA MET A 62 -14.39 -4.41 -29.14
C MET A 62 -14.70 -5.67 -28.33
N MET A 63 -14.80 -6.84 -28.98
CA MET A 63 -15.08 -8.11 -28.29
C MET A 63 -13.95 -8.54 -27.36
N ILE A 64 -12.71 -8.14 -27.65
CA ILE A 64 -11.55 -8.34 -26.76
C ILE A 64 -11.26 -7.10 -25.87
N LYS A 65 -12.20 -6.18 -25.76
CA LYS A 65 -12.14 -4.96 -24.92
C LYS A 65 -10.97 -4.01 -25.24
N LYS A 66 -10.40 -4.10 -26.44
CA LYS A 66 -9.39 -3.15 -26.94
C LYS A 66 -10.06 -1.91 -27.53
N TYR A 67 -10.77 -1.17 -26.68
CA TYR A 67 -11.60 -0.04 -27.08
C TYR A 67 -10.81 1.12 -27.70
N TYR A 68 -9.58 1.36 -27.24
CA TYR A 68 -8.72 2.38 -27.83
C TYR A 68 -8.39 2.05 -29.29
N ASP A 69 -7.85 0.86 -29.57
CA ASP A 69 -7.52 0.41 -30.92
C ASP A 69 -8.77 0.36 -31.81
N ALA A 70 -9.90 -0.14 -31.29
CA ALA A 70 -11.17 -0.16 -31.99
C ALA A 70 -11.64 1.25 -32.38
N SER A 71 -11.46 2.25 -31.49
CA SER A 71 -11.83 3.64 -31.79
C SER A 71 -11.00 4.25 -32.92
N GLN A 72 -9.71 3.89 -33.03
CA GLN A 72 -8.83 4.34 -34.13
C GLN A 72 -9.24 3.73 -35.46
N ASP A 73 -9.62 2.45 -35.46
CA ASP A 73 -10.16 1.77 -36.65
C ASP A 73 -11.51 2.36 -37.06
N CYS A 74 -12.39 2.68 -36.11
CA CYS A 74 -13.65 3.36 -36.39
C CYS A 74 -13.39 4.73 -37.04
N ALA A 75 -12.50 5.54 -36.45
CA ALA A 75 -12.12 6.85 -37.00
C ALA A 75 -11.52 6.74 -38.41
N THR A 76 -10.72 5.71 -38.67
CA THR A 76 -10.17 5.45 -40.01
C THR A 76 -11.25 5.01 -40.99
N SER A 77 -12.18 4.15 -40.57
CA SER A 77 -13.27 3.68 -41.43
C SER A 77 -14.18 4.82 -41.90
N VAL A 78 -14.55 5.75 -41.01
CA VAL A 78 -15.40 6.89 -41.35
C VAL A 78 -14.66 7.98 -42.12
N ARG A 79 -13.32 8.03 -42.01
CA ARG A 79 -12.49 8.91 -42.84
C ARG A 79 -12.41 8.40 -44.28
N LEU A 80 -12.33 7.09 -44.48
CA LEU A 80 -12.31 6.45 -45.79
C LEU A 80 -13.70 6.45 -46.45
N ASP A 81 -14.74 6.20 -45.67
CA ASP A 81 -16.14 6.26 -46.10
C ASP A 81 -16.98 7.06 -45.09
N PRO A 82 -17.20 8.37 -45.32
CA PRO A 82 -18.01 9.20 -44.44
C PRO A 82 -19.48 8.80 -44.30
N ALA A 83 -20.00 7.93 -45.18
CA ALA A 83 -21.35 7.38 -45.10
C ALA A 83 -21.41 6.06 -44.31
N PHE A 84 -20.26 5.55 -43.82
CA PHE A 84 -20.19 4.27 -43.12
C PHE A 84 -20.76 4.35 -41.69
N VAL A 85 -22.09 4.22 -41.57
CA VAL A 85 -22.84 4.35 -40.30
C VAL A 85 -22.33 3.43 -39.19
N LYS A 86 -21.98 2.18 -39.53
CA LYS A 86 -21.46 1.20 -38.55
C LYS A 86 -20.15 1.68 -37.89
N GLY A 87 -19.33 2.45 -38.60
CA GLY A 87 -18.11 3.05 -38.06
C GLY A 87 -18.41 4.07 -36.97
N TYR A 88 -19.38 4.97 -37.20
CA TYR A 88 -19.81 5.94 -36.20
C TYR A 88 -20.47 5.28 -34.98
N LEU A 89 -21.37 4.32 -35.18
CA LEU A 89 -22.03 3.58 -34.08
C LEU A 89 -21.01 2.89 -33.17
N ARG A 90 -20.09 2.11 -33.76
CA ARG A 90 -19.04 1.40 -33.00
C ARG A 90 -18.07 2.38 -32.36
N GLY A 91 -17.71 3.45 -33.07
CA GLY A 91 -16.86 4.53 -32.55
C GLY A 91 -17.48 5.17 -31.32
N ALA A 92 -18.77 5.53 -31.37
CA ALA A 92 -19.50 6.13 -30.26
C ALA A 92 -19.50 5.22 -29.03
N LYS A 93 -19.78 3.92 -29.23
CA LYS A 93 -19.71 2.93 -28.16
C LYS A 93 -18.30 2.80 -27.56
N CYS A 94 -17.25 2.77 -28.40
CA CYS A 94 -15.88 2.75 -27.91
C CYS A 94 -15.54 4.01 -27.09
N GLN A 95 -15.96 5.19 -27.55
CA GLN A 95 -15.72 6.45 -26.83
C GLN A 95 -16.41 6.47 -25.47
N LEU A 96 -17.64 5.95 -25.37
CA LEU A 96 -18.32 5.81 -24.08
C LEU A 96 -17.54 4.89 -23.13
N GLN A 97 -17.08 3.73 -23.62
CA GLN A 97 -16.27 2.80 -22.83
C GLN A 97 -14.94 3.41 -22.37
N LEU A 98 -14.35 4.31 -23.18
CA LEU A 98 -13.15 5.06 -22.82
C LEU A 98 -13.43 6.25 -21.88
N GLY A 99 -14.68 6.52 -21.54
CA GLY A 99 -15.11 7.65 -20.70
C GLY A 99 -15.23 8.99 -21.41
N ASN A 100 -15.10 9.03 -22.75
CA ASN A 100 -15.21 10.21 -23.59
C ASN A 100 -16.69 10.46 -23.99
N VAL A 101 -17.51 10.79 -22.98
CA VAL A 101 -18.98 10.91 -23.10
C VAL A 101 -19.40 11.92 -24.17
N ASN A 102 -18.76 13.09 -24.22
CA ASN A 102 -19.10 14.13 -25.19
C ASN A 102 -18.86 13.69 -26.64
N GLU A 103 -17.73 13.02 -26.89
CA GLU A 103 -17.42 12.52 -28.23
C GLU A 103 -18.35 11.35 -28.61
N ALA A 104 -18.71 10.49 -27.65
CA ALA A 104 -19.71 9.45 -27.87
C ALA A 104 -21.06 10.06 -28.30
N SER A 105 -21.52 11.12 -27.62
CA SER A 105 -22.77 11.82 -27.95
C SER A 105 -22.72 12.41 -29.37
N ARG A 106 -21.62 13.09 -29.73
CA ARG A 106 -21.40 13.66 -31.06
C ARG A 106 -21.43 12.61 -32.17
N LEU A 107 -20.83 11.44 -31.94
CA LEU A 107 -20.83 10.36 -32.91
C LEU A 107 -22.22 9.73 -33.09
N TYR A 108 -23.01 9.58 -32.02
CA TYR A 108 -24.41 9.14 -32.16
C TYR A 108 -25.29 10.18 -32.85
N GLU A 109 -25.05 11.47 -32.63
CA GLU A 109 -25.69 12.54 -33.41
C GLU A 109 -25.40 12.40 -34.89
N LYS A 110 -24.14 12.12 -35.24
CA LYS A 110 -23.77 11.89 -36.63
C LYS A 110 -24.47 10.69 -37.25
N VAL A 111 -24.68 9.62 -36.48
CA VAL A 111 -25.48 8.46 -36.93
C VAL A 111 -26.92 8.88 -37.22
N LEU A 112 -27.55 9.67 -36.35
CA LEU A 112 -28.93 10.13 -36.52
C LEU A 112 -29.09 11.15 -37.65
N GLU A 113 -28.04 11.90 -37.99
CA GLU A 113 -28.02 12.73 -39.20
C GLU A 113 -28.05 11.88 -40.48
N LEU A 114 -27.30 10.77 -40.51
CA LEU A 114 -27.23 9.86 -41.66
C LEU A 114 -28.46 8.94 -41.75
N GLU A 115 -28.93 8.46 -40.59
CA GLU A 115 -30.07 7.55 -40.45
C GLU A 115 -31.00 8.02 -39.31
N PRO A 116 -31.95 8.94 -39.58
CA PRO A 116 -32.83 9.52 -38.55
C PRO A 116 -33.67 8.51 -37.76
N ASN A 117 -33.98 7.36 -38.37
CA ASN A 117 -34.80 6.31 -37.78
C ASN A 117 -33.97 5.17 -37.16
N ASN A 118 -32.66 5.37 -36.93
CA ASN A 118 -31.81 4.34 -36.35
C ASN A 118 -32.15 4.13 -34.85
N ALA A 119 -32.99 3.12 -34.58
CA ALA A 119 -33.45 2.81 -33.22
C ALA A 119 -32.31 2.42 -32.26
N GLN A 120 -31.21 1.87 -32.76
CA GLN A 120 -30.04 1.55 -31.93
C GLN A 120 -29.35 2.83 -31.45
N ALA A 121 -29.09 3.77 -32.37
CA ALA A 121 -28.45 5.05 -32.05
C ALA A 121 -29.28 5.85 -31.04
N VAL A 122 -30.62 5.87 -31.17
CA VAL A 122 -31.50 6.55 -30.20
C VAL A 122 -31.35 5.96 -28.79
N ARG A 123 -31.40 4.62 -28.66
CA ARG A 123 -31.26 3.94 -27.36
C ARG A 123 -29.88 4.15 -26.74
N GLU A 124 -28.82 3.97 -27.53
CA GLU A 124 -27.44 4.10 -27.03
C GLU A 124 -27.08 5.56 -26.72
N LYS A 125 -27.60 6.55 -27.48
CA LYS A 125 -27.49 7.97 -27.13
C LYS A 125 -28.19 8.31 -25.82
N ALA A 126 -29.37 7.74 -25.57
CA ALA A 126 -30.06 7.91 -24.28
C ALA A 126 -29.23 7.33 -23.11
N GLN A 127 -28.51 6.22 -23.32
CA GLN A 127 -27.56 5.69 -22.35
C GLN A 127 -26.39 6.66 -22.10
N VAL A 128 -25.83 7.27 -23.15
CA VAL A 128 -24.79 8.30 -23.01
C VAL A 128 -25.30 9.49 -22.18
N ALA A 129 -26.50 9.98 -22.46
CA ALA A 129 -27.11 11.08 -21.70
C ALA A 129 -27.34 10.70 -20.21
N HIS A 130 -27.70 9.43 -19.93
CA HIS A 130 -27.79 8.94 -18.56
C HIS A 130 -26.43 8.97 -17.84
N VAL A 131 -25.36 8.52 -18.51
CA VAL A 131 -23.99 8.56 -17.97
C VAL A 131 -23.55 10.01 -17.72
N GLU A 132 -23.85 10.92 -18.64
CA GLU A 132 -23.58 12.35 -18.50
C GLU A 132 -24.26 12.93 -17.25
N ALA A 133 -25.55 12.66 -17.05
CA ALA A 133 -26.29 13.10 -15.87
C ALA A 133 -25.71 12.51 -14.56
N GLN A 134 -25.21 11.27 -14.57
CA GLN A 134 -24.54 10.69 -13.41
C GLN A 134 -23.18 11.36 -13.12
N ILE A 135 -22.44 11.78 -14.15
CA ILE A 135 -21.20 12.55 -14.00
C ILE A 135 -21.50 13.92 -13.40
N GLU A 136 -22.53 14.62 -13.86
CA GLU A 136 -22.96 15.90 -13.29
C GLU A 136 -23.34 15.76 -11.81
N GLN A 137 -24.09 14.71 -11.47
CA GLN A 137 -24.45 14.42 -10.09
C GLN A 137 -23.22 14.15 -9.21
N LEU A 138 -22.23 13.39 -9.71
CA LEU A 138 -20.96 13.18 -9.03
C LEU A 138 -20.24 14.51 -8.77
N GLN A 139 -20.15 15.37 -9.78
CA GLN A 139 -19.49 16.68 -9.65
C GLN A 139 -20.18 17.56 -8.61
N MET A 140 -21.52 17.53 -8.55
CA MET A 140 -22.30 18.21 -7.51
C MET A 140 -22.01 17.65 -6.10
N PHE A 141 -21.90 16.33 -5.94
CA PHE A 141 -21.50 15.76 -4.65
C PHE A 141 -20.09 16.20 -4.24
N MET A 142 -19.15 16.25 -5.18
CA MET A 142 -17.80 16.73 -4.93
C MET A 142 -17.77 18.21 -4.55
N SER A 143 -18.52 19.08 -5.26
CA SER A 143 -18.58 20.52 -4.96
C SER A 143 -19.18 20.79 -3.58
N ASN A 144 -20.17 19.99 -3.18
CA ASN A 144 -20.83 20.09 -1.88
C ASN A 144 -20.06 19.35 -0.76
N LYS A 145 -18.84 18.85 -1.05
CA LYS A 145 -18.00 18.08 -0.12
C LYS A 145 -18.67 16.81 0.43
N GLN A 146 -19.67 16.28 -0.27
CA GLN A 146 -20.37 15.03 0.06
C GLN A 146 -19.63 13.82 -0.52
N PHE A 147 -18.38 13.64 -0.09
CA PHE A 147 -17.46 12.68 -0.69
C PHE A 147 -17.86 11.20 -0.54
N GLY A 148 -18.63 10.86 0.50
CA GLY A 148 -19.22 9.51 0.63
C GLY A 148 -20.22 9.20 -0.49
N LEU A 149 -21.13 10.14 -0.77
CA LEU A 149 -22.08 10.02 -1.89
C LEU A 149 -21.36 10.06 -3.24
N GLY A 150 -20.33 10.91 -3.35
CA GLY A 150 -19.46 10.96 -4.54
C GLY A 150 -18.76 9.62 -4.81
N THR A 151 -18.21 8.97 -3.79
CA THR A 151 -17.57 7.64 -3.94
C THR A 151 -18.58 6.62 -4.47
N ASN A 152 -19.78 6.57 -3.89
CA ASN A 152 -20.85 5.67 -4.35
C ASN A 152 -21.30 5.98 -5.78
N ALA A 153 -21.32 7.26 -6.19
CA ALA A 153 -21.63 7.66 -7.55
C ALA A 153 -20.53 7.23 -8.54
N CYS A 154 -19.25 7.36 -8.17
CA CYS A 154 -18.13 6.83 -8.95
C CYS A 154 -18.24 5.31 -9.16
N ASP A 155 -18.56 4.56 -8.11
CA ASP A 155 -18.71 3.10 -8.21
C ASP A 155 -19.85 2.69 -9.14
N ARG A 156 -20.99 3.41 -9.09
CA ARG A 156 -22.08 3.22 -10.06
C ARG A 156 -21.64 3.52 -11.49
N LEU A 157 -20.96 4.65 -11.72
CA LEU A 157 -20.44 5.04 -13.04
C LEU A 157 -19.48 3.99 -13.60
N LEU A 158 -18.53 3.53 -12.79
CA LEU A 158 -17.57 2.49 -13.18
C LEU A 158 -18.27 1.16 -13.51
N GLY A 159 -19.42 0.87 -12.89
CA GLY A 159 -20.25 -0.29 -13.23
C GLY A 159 -21.02 -0.17 -14.56
N MET A 160 -21.07 1.02 -15.19
CA MET A 160 -21.75 1.23 -16.48
C MET A 160 -20.84 0.96 -17.69
N VAL A 161 -19.55 0.72 -17.46
CA VAL A 161 -18.53 0.54 -18.49
C VAL A 161 -17.69 -0.70 -18.19
N ASP A 162 -17.16 -1.33 -19.25
CA ASP A 162 -16.38 -2.56 -19.18
C ASP A 162 -14.94 -2.33 -18.72
N ILE A 163 -14.40 -1.15 -19.02
CA ILE A 163 -13.07 -0.71 -18.61
C ILE A 163 -13.23 0.52 -17.72
N ALA A 164 -12.49 0.56 -16.62
CA ALA A 164 -12.51 1.72 -15.72
C ALA A 164 -11.77 2.91 -16.38
N PRO A 165 -12.45 3.99 -16.79
CA PRO A 165 -11.79 5.10 -17.43
C PRO A 165 -10.87 5.79 -16.44
N ARG A 166 -9.63 6.09 -16.86
CA ARG A 166 -8.60 6.66 -15.98
C ARG A 166 -9.08 7.92 -15.25
N ARG A 167 -9.75 8.81 -15.98
CA ARG A 167 -10.30 10.05 -15.42
C ARG A 167 -11.33 9.80 -14.31
N TRP A 168 -12.15 8.76 -14.44
CA TRP A 168 -13.16 8.42 -13.44
C TRP A 168 -12.52 7.78 -12.20
N LEU A 169 -11.45 7.01 -12.38
CA LEU A 169 -10.63 6.52 -11.26
C LEU A 169 -9.95 7.67 -10.51
N ILE A 170 -9.46 8.70 -11.21
CA ILE A 170 -8.93 9.92 -10.57
C ILE A 170 -10.02 10.59 -9.70
N TRP A 171 -11.24 10.78 -10.22
CA TRP A 171 -12.36 11.32 -9.42
C TRP A 171 -12.68 10.46 -8.20
N LYS A 172 -12.66 9.12 -8.34
CA LYS A 172 -12.80 8.20 -7.19
C LYS A 172 -11.70 8.43 -6.16
N GLY A 173 -10.44 8.59 -6.61
CA GLY A 173 -9.32 8.94 -5.74
C GLY A 173 -9.52 10.25 -4.99
N GLU A 174 -9.95 11.31 -5.68
CA GLU A 174 -10.26 12.61 -5.09
C GLU A 174 -11.39 12.51 -4.05
N CYS A 175 -12.45 11.74 -4.33
CA CYS A 175 -13.52 11.48 -3.34
C CYS A 175 -12.99 10.71 -2.12
N LEU A 176 -12.13 9.70 -2.31
CA LEU A 176 -11.56 8.92 -1.22
C LEU A 176 -10.68 9.79 -0.31
N ILE A 177 -9.89 10.71 -0.88
CA ILE A 177 -9.13 11.71 -0.12
C ILE A 177 -10.07 12.57 0.73
N GLY A 178 -11.15 13.08 0.13
CA GLY A 178 -12.14 13.89 0.85
C GLY A 178 -12.88 13.13 1.96
N LYS A 179 -13.04 11.80 1.82
CA LYS A 179 -13.58 10.90 2.85
C LYS A 179 -12.53 10.52 3.92
N LYS A 180 -11.29 11.01 3.80
CA LYS A 180 -10.13 10.62 4.63
C LYS A 180 -9.73 9.14 4.53
N ASP A 181 -10.16 8.47 3.47
CA ASP A 181 -9.80 7.09 3.16
C ASP A 181 -8.51 7.05 2.32
N PHE A 182 -7.40 7.39 2.99
CA PHE A 182 -6.11 7.53 2.34
C PHE A 182 -5.54 6.20 1.84
N ASN A 183 -5.95 5.08 2.43
CA ASN A 183 -5.56 3.74 2.00
C ASN A 183 -6.23 3.40 0.67
N GLY A 184 -7.55 3.59 0.56
CA GLY A 184 -8.26 3.43 -0.70
C GLY A 184 -7.72 4.35 -1.80
N ALA A 185 -7.53 5.63 -1.48
CA ALA A 185 -6.97 6.60 -2.44
C ALA A 185 -5.55 6.22 -2.89
N SER A 186 -4.70 5.74 -1.98
CA SER A 186 -3.35 5.25 -2.30
C SER A 186 -3.39 4.06 -3.24
N SER A 187 -4.30 3.10 -3.02
CA SER A 187 -4.46 1.93 -3.89
C SER A 187 -4.83 2.36 -5.31
N VAL A 188 -5.81 3.26 -5.45
CA VAL A 188 -6.23 3.79 -6.76
C VAL A 188 -5.06 4.47 -7.49
N ALA A 189 -4.29 5.31 -6.80
CA ALA A 189 -3.14 5.97 -7.39
C ALA A 189 -2.07 4.95 -7.83
N MET A 190 -1.78 3.93 -7.01
CA MET A 190 -0.81 2.89 -7.35
C MET A 190 -1.25 2.04 -8.55
N ASP A 191 -2.54 1.69 -8.62
CA ASP A 191 -3.07 0.90 -9.72
C ASP A 191 -3.01 1.66 -11.06
N LEU A 192 -3.27 2.97 -11.03
CA LEU A 192 -3.09 3.85 -12.19
C LEU A 192 -1.62 3.93 -12.62
N LEU A 193 -0.70 4.08 -11.67
CA LEU A 193 0.75 4.13 -11.95
C LEU A 193 1.32 2.79 -12.44
N ARG A 194 0.71 1.66 -12.06
CA ARG A 194 1.08 0.34 -12.59
C ARG A 194 0.72 0.21 -14.07
N GLN A 195 -0.39 0.82 -14.47
CA GLN A 195 -0.82 0.86 -15.88
C GLN A 195 0.01 1.86 -16.70
N ASP A 196 0.33 3.01 -16.10
CA ASP A 196 1.04 4.10 -16.75
C ASP A 196 1.87 4.88 -15.72
N SER A 197 3.16 4.54 -15.64
CA SER A 197 4.07 5.08 -14.63
C SER A 197 4.42 6.56 -14.85
N GLN A 198 4.17 7.10 -16.04
CA GLN A 198 4.44 8.48 -16.40
C GLN A 198 3.18 9.36 -16.39
N ASN A 199 2.05 8.82 -15.92
CA ASN A 199 0.80 9.55 -15.88
C ASN A 199 0.84 10.69 -14.85
N SER A 200 0.87 11.94 -15.30
CA SER A 200 0.98 13.12 -14.44
C SER A 200 -0.19 13.24 -13.45
N ASP A 201 -1.42 12.92 -13.86
CA ASP A 201 -2.61 12.96 -13.00
C ASP A 201 -2.55 11.91 -11.89
N ALA A 202 -2.07 10.69 -12.17
CA ALA A 202 -1.91 9.64 -11.17
C ALA A 202 -0.79 9.96 -10.16
N ILE A 203 0.34 10.50 -10.64
CA ILE A 203 1.43 10.98 -9.77
C ILE A 203 0.92 12.14 -8.90
N TYR A 204 0.13 13.05 -9.49
CA TYR A 204 -0.48 14.15 -8.76
C TYR A 204 -1.47 13.68 -7.70
N LEU A 205 -2.33 12.70 -8.01
CA LEU A 205 -3.22 12.08 -7.03
C LEU A 205 -2.42 11.48 -5.86
N ARG A 206 -1.30 10.79 -6.15
CA ARG A 206 -0.40 10.27 -5.12
C ARG A 206 0.16 11.39 -4.24
N ALA A 207 0.54 12.52 -4.84
CA ALA A 207 1.01 13.69 -4.12
C ALA A 207 -0.08 14.30 -3.21
N GLN A 208 -1.33 14.36 -3.69
CA GLN A 208 -2.46 14.83 -2.87
C GLN A 208 -2.69 13.93 -1.64
N VAL A 209 -2.66 12.60 -1.79
CA VAL A 209 -2.81 11.68 -0.66
C VAL A 209 -1.75 11.94 0.41
N LEU A 210 -0.49 12.05 -0.01
CA LEU A 210 0.63 12.31 0.90
C LEU A 210 0.51 13.67 1.58
N TYR A 211 0.07 14.69 0.84
CA TYR A 211 -0.16 16.03 1.38
C TYR A 211 -1.26 16.00 2.46
N SER A 212 -2.37 15.31 2.21
CA SER A 212 -3.47 15.15 3.18
C SER A 212 -3.07 14.36 4.43
N GLN A 213 -2.10 13.45 4.32
CA GLN A 213 -1.49 12.75 5.48
C GLN A 213 -0.47 13.61 6.25
N GLY A 214 -0.21 14.85 5.78
CA GLY A 214 0.80 15.74 6.35
C GLY A 214 2.25 15.33 6.04
N GLU A 215 2.47 14.55 4.98
CA GLU A 215 3.78 14.15 4.46
C GLU A 215 4.24 15.13 3.36
N ASN A 216 4.33 16.42 3.70
CA ASN A 216 4.52 17.52 2.75
C ASN A 216 5.80 17.38 1.90
N THR A 217 6.90 16.90 2.48
CA THR A 217 8.16 16.70 1.76
C THR A 217 8.01 15.67 0.64
N LYS A 218 7.35 14.54 0.92
CA LYS A 218 7.05 13.51 -0.08
C LYS A 218 6.06 14.02 -1.13
N ALA A 219 5.05 14.79 -0.72
CA ALA A 219 4.11 15.42 -1.64
C ALA A 219 4.81 16.38 -2.62
N VAL A 220 5.77 17.19 -2.16
CA VAL A 220 6.58 18.08 -3.00
C VAL A 220 7.39 17.28 -4.03
N THR A 221 8.01 16.16 -3.62
CA THR A 221 8.77 15.28 -4.52
C THR A 221 7.88 14.73 -5.63
N HIS A 222 6.70 14.19 -5.30
CA HIS A 222 5.79 13.67 -6.31
C HIS A 222 5.16 14.78 -7.18
N CYS A 223 4.91 15.98 -6.65
CA CYS A 223 4.50 17.09 -7.50
C CYS A 223 5.59 17.49 -8.51
N ALA A 224 6.86 17.46 -8.10
CA ALA A 224 7.98 17.72 -9.00
C ALA A 224 8.09 16.64 -10.09
N GLU A 225 7.85 15.38 -9.72
CA GLU A 225 7.78 14.26 -10.66
C GLU A 225 6.62 14.42 -11.66
N ALA A 226 5.42 14.77 -11.19
CA ALA A 226 4.28 15.05 -12.05
C ALA A 226 4.57 16.18 -13.05
N LEU A 227 5.24 17.25 -12.61
CA LEU A 227 5.65 18.37 -13.46
C LEU A 227 6.76 18.01 -14.46
N ARG A 228 7.58 16.99 -14.16
CA ARG A 228 8.57 16.48 -15.10
C ARG A 228 7.90 15.68 -16.23
N CYS A 229 6.83 14.95 -15.91
CA CYS A 229 6.02 14.24 -16.90
C CYS A 229 5.14 15.21 -17.72
N ASP A 230 4.57 16.22 -17.08
CA ASP A 230 3.73 17.24 -17.69
C ASP A 230 4.03 18.62 -17.08
N PRO A 231 4.88 19.44 -17.75
CA PRO A 231 5.21 20.78 -17.30
C PRO A 231 4.00 21.71 -17.12
N ASP A 232 2.89 21.44 -17.83
CA ASP A 232 1.67 22.25 -17.83
C ASP A 232 0.65 21.81 -16.77
N CYS A 233 0.99 20.83 -15.93
CA CYS A 233 0.16 20.39 -14.80
C CYS A 233 0.03 21.50 -13.72
N THR A 234 -0.90 22.43 -13.94
CA THR A 234 -1.12 23.59 -13.05
C THR A 234 -1.52 23.18 -11.63
N LYS A 235 -2.24 22.06 -11.49
CA LYS A 235 -2.66 21.51 -10.20
C LYS A 235 -1.47 21.07 -9.36
N ALA A 236 -0.53 20.33 -9.95
CA ALA A 236 0.71 19.91 -9.28
C ALA A 236 1.58 21.11 -8.90
N ARG A 237 1.71 22.11 -9.78
CA ARG A 237 2.46 23.34 -9.50
C ARG A 237 1.91 24.11 -8.29
N LYS A 238 0.59 24.27 -8.21
CA LYS A 238 -0.08 24.95 -7.09
C LYS A 238 0.12 24.19 -5.78
N LEU A 239 -0.11 22.87 -5.78
CA LEU A 239 0.08 22.03 -4.60
C LEU A 239 1.54 22.03 -4.13
N MET A 240 2.49 21.94 -5.05
CA MET A 240 3.93 22.01 -4.74
C MET A 240 4.32 23.31 -4.05
N LYS A 241 3.84 24.46 -4.55
CA LYS A 241 4.11 25.77 -3.95
C LYS A 241 3.51 25.86 -2.54
N LEU A 242 2.28 25.41 -2.37
CA LEU A 242 1.58 25.40 -1.09
C LEU A 242 2.32 24.53 -0.07
N ALA A 243 2.60 23.28 -0.43
CA ALA A 243 3.30 22.32 0.41
C ALA A 243 4.72 22.77 0.78
N LYS A 244 5.47 23.37 -0.15
CA LYS A 244 6.79 23.97 0.15
C LYS A 244 6.70 25.12 1.15
N THR A 245 5.72 26.01 0.97
CA THR A 245 5.57 27.19 1.84
C THR A 245 5.18 26.76 3.25
N LEU A 246 4.21 25.84 3.36
CA LEU A 246 3.78 25.26 4.63
C LEU A 246 4.93 24.52 5.33
N GLU A 247 5.65 23.67 4.61
CA GLU A 247 6.78 22.93 5.17
C GLU A 247 7.90 23.85 5.64
N SER A 248 8.25 24.87 4.85
CA SER A 248 9.28 25.85 5.20
C SER A 248 8.95 26.61 6.48
N GLN A 249 7.69 27.03 6.67
CA GLN A 249 7.28 27.71 7.90
C GLN A 249 7.29 26.77 9.10
N LYS A 250 6.81 25.53 8.93
CA LYS A 250 6.88 24.51 9.98
C LYS A 250 8.33 24.25 10.40
N THR A 251 9.26 24.11 9.46
CA THR A 251 10.68 23.88 9.76
C THR A 251 11.31 25.09 10.45
N ALA A 252 11.01 26.31 10.00
CA ALA A 252 11.50 27.53 10.66
C ALA A 252 11.02 27.60 12.12
N GLY A 253 9.74 27.29 12.39
CA GLY A 253 9.20 27.21 13.75
C GLY A 253 9.90 26.15 14.61
N ASN A 254 10.17 24.97 14.04
CA ASN A 254 10.93 23.92 14.72
C ASN A 254 12.35 24.36 15.07
N ASP A 255 13.02 25.09 14.18
CA ASP A 255 14.39 25.56 14.40
C ASP A 255 14.45 26.71 15.41
N ALA A 256 13.49 27.64 15.39
CA ALA A 256 13.33 28.65 16.43
C ALA A 256 13.10 28.02 17.81
N PHE A 257 12.26 26.97 17.88
CA PHE A 257 12.01 26.23 19.12
C PHE A 257 13.28 25.56 19.66
N LYS A 258 14.04 24.87 18.81
CA LYS A 258 15.33 24.25 19.19
C LYS A 258 16.34 25.29 19.68
N ALA A 259 16.32 26.49 19.11
CA ALA A 259 17.17 27.60 19.52
C ALA A 259 16.66 28.36 20.76
N GLY A 260 15.57 27.91 21.41
CA GLY A 260 15.01 28.53 22.61
C GLY A 260 14.26 29.84 22.36
N ARG A 261 14.07 30.25 21.10
CA ARG A 261 13.32 31.46 20.73
C ARG A 261 11.83 31.15 20.69
N LEU A 262 11.24 30.99 21.88
CA LEU A 262 9.88 30.49 22.06
C LEU A 262 8.81 31.37 21.42
N GLN A 263 8.89 32.69 21.58
CA GLN A 263 7.89 33.60 20.98
C GLN A 263 7.93 33.56 19.45
N GLU A 264 9.13 33.58 18.86
CA GLU A 264 9.31 33.44 17.41
C GLU A 264 8.75 32.09 16.91
N ALA A 265 9.00 30.99 17.63
CA ALA A 265 8.44 29.68 17.27
C ALA A 265 6.90 29.70 17.29
N TYR A 266 6.29 30.35 18.28
CA TYR A 266 4.83 30.52 18.36
C TYR A 266 4.28 31.29 17.15
N ASP A 267 4.92 32.40 16.78
CA ASP A 267 4.50 33.24 15.65
C ASP A 267 4.63 32.48 14.31
N LEU A 268 5.71 31.72 14.15
CA LEU A 268 5.96 30.88 12.97
C LEU A 268 4.95 29.74 12.83
N TYR A 269 4.62 29.02 13.91
CA TYR A 269 3.58 27.99 13.87
C TYR A 269 2.20 28.58 13.61
N THR A 270 1.90 29.76 14.17
CA THR A 270 0.65 30.47 13.91
C THR A 270 0.54 30.89 12.44
N SER A 271 1.63 31.39 11.87
CA SER A 271 1.71 31.72 10.45
C SER A 271 1.58 30.48 9.57
N ALA A 272 2.16 29.34 9.98
CA ALA A 272 2.03 28.07 9.27
C ALA A 272 0.58 27.56 9.23
N LEU A 273 -0.14 27.63 10.35
CA LEU A 273 -1.56 27.26 10.44
C LEU A 273 -2.46 28.11 9.55
N ALA A 274 -2.07 29.36 9.26
CA ALA A 274 -2.81 30.25 8.37
C ALA A 274 -2.59 29.97 6.87
N ILE A 275 -1.55 29.21 6.49
CA ILE A 275 -1.24 28.92 5.08
C ILE A 275 -2.30 28.01 4.44
N ASP A 276 -2.65 26.93 5.14
CA ASP A 276 -3.67 25.99 4.69
C ASP A 276 -4.47 25.44 5.88
N PRO A 277 -5.58 26.10 6.25
CA PRO A 277 -6.45 25.64 7.32
C PRO A 277 -7.08 24.26 7.06
N SER A 278 -7.11 23.80 5.80
CA SER A 278 -7.72 22.52 5.41
C SER A 278 -6.77 21.32 5.48
N ASN A 279 -5.46 21.53 5.65
CA ASN A 279 -4.49 20.45 5.80
C ASN A 279 -4.50 19.88 7.22
N GLU A 280 -5.52 19.07 7.52
CA GLU A 280 -5.70 18.48 8.84
C GLU A 280 -4.47 17.69 9.33
N GLY A 281 -3.84 16.90 8.45
CA GLY A 281 -2.70 16.05 8.79
C GLY A 281 -1.46 16.84 9.22
N THR A 282 -1.20 18.00 8.60
CA THR A 282 -0.12 18.89 9.05
C THR A 282 -0.57 19.76 10.23
N ASN A 283 -1.80 20.26 10.21
CA ASN A 283 -2.31 21.19 11.22
C ASN A 283 -2.39 20.54 12.59
N SER A 284 -2.74 19.25 12.69
CA SER A 284 -2.66 18.52 13.96
C SER A 284 -1.24 18.55 14.56
N LYS A 285 -0.21 18.30 13.73
CA LYS A 285 1.20 18.36 14.15
C LYS A 285 1.62 19.79 14.55
N LEU A 286 1.16 20.81 13.82
CA LEU A 286 1.45 22.21 14.12
C LEU A 286 0.82 22.67 15.44
N PHE A 287 -0.43 22.33 15.69
CA PHE A 287 -1.09 22.60 16.98
C PHE A 287 -0.36 21.91 18.14
N SER A 288 0.05 20.65 17.98
CA SER A 288 0.86 19.95 18.99
C SER A 288 2.19 20.65 19.29
N ASN A 289 2.89 21.10 18.24
CA ASN A 289 4.15 21.84 18.39
C ASN A 289 3.93 23.20 19.06
N ARG A 290 2.88 23.94 18.67
CA ARG A 290 2.55 25.25 19.26
C ARG A 290 2.07 25.13 20.72
N ALA A 291 1.31 24.08 21.06
CA ALA A 291 0.96 23.75 22.45
C ALA A 291 2.22 23.52 23.31
N THR A 292 3.24 22.86 22.75
CA THR A 292 4.52 22.65 23.46
C THR A 292 5.27 23.96 23.71
N VAL A 293 5.24 24.90 22.76
CA VAL A 293 5.79 26.25 22.94
C VAL A 293 5.03 27.00 24.03
N LEU A 294 3.69 27.01 23.97
CA LEU A 294 2.82 27.67 24.94
C LEU A 294 3.02 27.14 26.36
N ALA A 295 3.14 25.82 26.52
CA ALA A 295 3.45 25.20 27.81
C ALA A 295 4.81 25.67 28.37
N LYS A 296 5.84 25.82 27.54
CA LYS A 296 7.13 26.38 27.95
C LYS A 296 7.07 27.88 28.30
N LEU A 297 6.11 28.61 27.74
CA LEU A 297 5.82 30.00 28.07
C LEU A 297 4.87 30.15 29.27
N SER A 298 4.52 29.04 29.95
CA SER A 298 3.55 29.00 31.05
C SER A 298 2.14 29.48 30.68
N ARG A 299 1.79 29.47 29.38
CA ARG A 299 0.47 29.80 28.85
C ARG A 299 -0.36 28.51 28.72
N TYR A 300 -0.67 27.89 29.85
CA TYR A 300 -1.19 26.52 29.91
C TYR A 300 -2.60 26.38 29.35
N GLU A 301 -3.48 27.37 29.54
CA GLU A 301 -4.84 27.36 29.03
C GLU A 301 -4.86 27.35 27.49
N GLU A 302 -4.02 28.18 26.87
CA GLU A 302 -3.87 28.21 25.42
C GLU A 302 -3.22 26.92 24.89
N ALA A 303 -2.27 26.36 25.64
CA ALA A 303 -1.67 25.07 25.29
C ALA A 303 -2.71 23.94 25.29
N VAL A 304 -3.64 23.94 26.25
CA VAL A 304 -4.77 23.00 26.28
C VAL A 304 -5.68 23.19 25.07
N ALA A 305 -6.02 24.43 24.71
CA ALA A 305 -6.85 24.73 23.54
C ALA A 305 -6.20 24.27 22.21
N ASP A 306 -4.89 24.43 22.06
CA ASP A 306 -4.14 23.89 20.92
C ASP A 306 -4.13 22.36 20.94
N CYS A 307 -4.01 21.71 22.10
CA CYS A 307 -4.13 20.26 22.21
C CYS A 307 -5.53 19.78 21.80
N ASP A 308 -6.59 20.48 22.20
CA ASP A 308 -7.97 20.18 21.81
C ASP A 308 -8.12 20.30 20.29
N SER A 309 -7.57 21.36 19.70
CA SER A 309 -7.59 21.58 18.25
C SER A 309 -6.83 20.49 17.49
N SER A 310 -5.69 20.02 18.03
CA SER A 310 -4.94 18.90 17.45
C SER A 310 -5.71 17.58 17.52
N LEU A 311 -6.31 17.27 18.68
CA LEU A 311 -7.07 16.02 18.89
C LEU A 311 -8.40 16.00 18.14
N ALA A 312 -8.99 17.16 17.85
CA ALA A 312 -10.15 17.28 16.96
C ALA A 312 -9.81 16.90 15.50
N LEU A 313 -8.55 17.10 15.08
CA LEU A 313 -8.07 16.74 13.75
C LEU A 313 -7.52 15.31 13.68
N ASP A 314 -6.79 14.88 14.71
CA ASP A 314 -6.25 13.53 14.85
C ASP A 314 -6.45 13.03 16.29
N SER A 315 -7.54 12.28 16.49
CA SER A 315 -7.88 11.70 17.79
C SER A 315 -6.92 10.58 18.21
N SER A 316 -6.14 10.03 17.29
CA SER A 316 -5.16 8.97 17.56
C SER A 316 -3.81 9.51 18.04
N PHE A 317 -3.64 10.84 18.09
CA PHE A 317 -2.38 11.48 18.41
C PHE A 317 -2.08 11.47 19.93
N PHE A 318 -1.83 10.29 20.49
CA PHE A 318 -1.68 10.07 21.94
C PHE A 318 -0.60 10.93 22.63
N LYS A 319 0.44 11.36 21.89
CA LYS A 319 1.46 12.29 22.42
C LYS A 319 0.85 13.63 22.84
N VAL A 320 -0.21 14.07 22.16
CA VAL A 320 -0.95 15.29 22.48
C VAL A 320 -1.78 15.12 23.74
N LEU A 321 -2.41 13.95 23.95
CA LEU A 321 -3.11 13.65 25.21
C LEU A 321 -2.17 13.81 26.41
N ARG A 322 -0.95 13.26 26.32
CA ARG A 322 0.07 13.43 27.38
C ARG A 322 0.44 14.89 27.61
N LYS A 323 0.58 15.68 26.53
CA LYS A 323 0.89 17.12 26.63
C LYS A 323 -0.27 17.90 27.25
N ARG A 324 -1.51 17.59 26.89
CA ARG A 324 -2.72 18.21 27.45
C ARG A 324 -2.84 17.90 28.94
N ALA A 325 -2.61 16.65 29.34
CA ALA A 325 -2.56 16.23 30.73
C ALA A 325 -1.48 16.98 31.54
N GLU A 326 -0.27 17.11 30.99
CA GLU A 326 0.81 17.88 31.64
C GLU A 326 0.40 19.34 31.90
N CYS A 327 -0.25 19.98 30.93
CA CYS A 327 -0.75 21.35 31.09
C CYS A 327 -1.90 21.42 32.08
N GLN A 328 -2.82 20.45 32.07
CA GLN A 328 -3.94 20.37 33.02
C GLN A 328 -3.48 20.17 34.46
N LEU A 329 -2.41 19.39 34.69
CA LEU A 329 -1.79 19.26 36.01
C LEU A 329 -1.25 20.60 36.52
N LYS A 330 -0.66 21.43 35.63
CA LYS A 330 -0.23 22.80 35.98
C LYS A 330 -1.38 23.75 36.28
N LEU A 331 -2.57 23.44 35.76
CA LEU A 331 -3.81 24.15 36.01
C LEU A 331 -4.65 23.54 37.15
N GLU A 332 -4.10 22.53 37.85
CA GLU A 332 -4.78 21.80 38.95
C GLU A 332 -6.09 21.11 38.52
N LYS A 333 -6.23 20.78 37.23
CA LYS A 333 -7.34 20.03 36.64
C LYS A 333 -7.02 18.54 36.65
N TYR A 334 -6.97 17.95 37.84
CA TYR A 334 -6.46 16.59 38.05
C TYR A 334 -7.33 15.51 37.40
N GLU A 335 -8.65 15.66 37.47
CA GLU A 335 -9.59 14.69 36.89
C GLU A 335 -9.46 14.61 35.36
N GLU A 336 -9.35 15.76 34.69
CA GLU A 336 -9.09 15.83 33.24
C GLU A 336 -7.76 15.18 32.88
N ALA A 337 -6.70 15.50 33.63
CA ALA A 337 -5.36 14.97 33.37
C ALA A 337 -5.32 13.44 33.49
N VAL A 338 -6.02 12.88 34.49
CA VAL A 338 -6.13 11.43 34.65
C VAL A 338 -6.88 10.79 33.49
N ARG A 339 -7.97 11.41 32.99
CA ARG A 339 -8.68 10.90 31.80
C ARG A 339 -7.76 10.85 30.59
N ASP A 340 -7.04 11.93 30.32
CA ASP A 340 -6.11 12.02 29.19
C ASP A 340 -4.97 11.01 29.27
N LEU A 341 -4.39 10.81 30.46
CA LEU A 341 -3.33 9.82 30.68
C LEU A 341 -3.85 8.39 30.52
N LYS A 342 -5.08 8.09 30.98
CA LYS A 342 -5.71 6.79 30.76
C LYS A 342 -5.93 6.53 29.27
N SER A 343 -6.50 7.48 28.55
CA SER A 343 -6.68 7.36 27.09
C SER A 343 -5.33 7.22 26.37
N ALA A 344 -4.31 7.99 26.76
CA ALA A 344 -2.98 7.85 26.19
C ALA A 344 -2.36 6.46 26.46
N LEU A 345 -2.62 5.89 27.65
CA LEU A 345 -2.17 4.55 28.02
C LEU A 345 -2.92 3.46 27.23
N GLU A 346 -4.22 3.60 27.00
CA GLU A 346 -4.98 2.68 26.15
C GLU A 346 -4.45 2.68 24.71
N PHE A 347 -4.06 3.85 24.17
CA PHE A 347 -3.39 3.94 22.88
C PHE A 347 -1.99 3.31 22.88
N ASP A 348 -1.22 3.46 23.96
CA ASP A 348 0.10 2.79 24.08
C ASP A 348 -0.05 1.27 24.21
N LYS A 349 -1.04 0.81 24.99
CA LYS A 349 -1.39 -0.62 25.14
C LYS A 349 -1.81 -1.21 23.80
N THR A 350 -2.79 -0.63 23.11
CA THR A 350 -3.21 -1.11 21.78
C THR A 350 -2.10 -1.07 20.73
N ASN A 351 -1.18 -0.10 20.81
CA ASN A 351 -0.01 -0.06 19.94
C ASN A 351 1.01 -1.16 20.31
N ARG A 352 1.24 -1.42 21.61
CA ARG A 352 1.98 -2.61 22.10
C ARG A 352 1.29 -3.91 21.67
N ASP A 353 -0.04 -3.93 21.62
CA ASP A 353 -0.84 -5.08 21.19
C ASP A 353 -0.78 -5.34 19.67
N ILE A 354 -0.52 -4.30 18.88
CA ILE A 354 -0.15 -4.46 17.47
C ILE A 354 1.34 -4.82 17.36
N HIS A 355 2.14 -4.41 18.35
CA HIS A 355 3.57 -4.62 18.39
C HIS A 355 4.02 -6.01 18.87
N TYR A 356 3.35 -6.79 19.74
CA TYR A 356 3.93 -8.08 20.19
C TYR A 356 4.10 -9.08 19.04
N TYR A 357 3.13 -9.17 18.14
CA TYR A 357 3.28 -9.93 16.90
C TYR A 357 4.47 -9.43 16.07
N LYS A 358 4.66 -8.11 15.97
CA LYS A 358 5.78 -7.48 15.25
C LYS A 358 7.13 -7.61 15.96
N ILE A 359 7.15 -7.61 17.30
CA ILE A 359 8.32 -7.77 18.16
C ILE A 359 8.88 -9.19 18.00
N LEU A 360 8.01 -10.19 17.98
CA LEU A 360 8.39 -11.57 17.67
C LEU A 360 8.66 -11.76 16.16
N GLY A 361 8.03 -10.93 15.31
CA GLY A 361 8.18 -10.98 13.85
C GLY A 361 7.32 -12.07 13.21
N VAL A 362 6.10 -12.25 13.72
CA VAL A 362 5.13 -13.26 13.30
C VAL A 362 3.78 -12.62 12.94
N GLY A 363 2.95 -13.33 12.16
CA GLY A 363 1.58 -12.91 11.85
C GLY A 363 0.62 -13.09 13.02
N LYS A 364 -0.57 -12.46 12.96
CA LYS A 364 -1.62 -12.65 13.99
C LYS A 364 -2.17 -14.08 14.02
N ASP A 365 -2.15 -14.72 12.86
CA ASP A 365 -2.52 -16.11 12.61
C ASP A 365 -1.43 -17.12 13.02
N ALA A 366 -0.29 -16.66 13.53
CA ALA A 366 0.83 -17.52 13.92
C ALA A 366 0.43 -18.53 15.00
N GLY A 367 0.77 -19.79 14.75
CA GLY A 367 0.58 -20.89 15.71
C GLY A 367 1.56 -20.83 16.88
N GLU A 368 1.27 -21.57 17.96
CA GLU A 368 2.10 -21.62 19.18
C GLU A 368 3.57 -22.00 18.89
N THR A 369 3.79 -22.94 17.96
CA THR A 369 5.12 -23.39 17.54
C THR A 369 5.92 -22.29 16.84
N GLU A 370 5.25 -21.45 16.05
CA GLU A 370 5.84 -20.32 15.35
C GLU A 370 6.21 -19.20 16.32
N ILE A 371 5.31 -18.87 17.24
CA ILE A 371 5.52 -17.90 18.32
C ILE A 371 6.73 -18.29 19.19
N LYS A 372 6.82 -19.57 19.58
CA LYS A 372 7.95 -20.09 20.38
C LYS A 372 9.27 -20.09 19.61
N LYS A 373 9.25 -20.38 18.31
CA LYS A 373 10.45 -20.32 17.45
C LYS A 373 10.92 -18.87 17.29
N ALA A 374 10.00 -17.95 17.09
CA ALA A 374 10.26 -16.52 16.97
C ALA A 374 10.85 -15.94 18.26
N TYR A 375 10.27 -16.26 19.42
CA TYR A 375 10.80 -15.86 20.73
C TYR A 375 12.25 -16.32 20.92
N ARG A 376 12.55 -17.61 20.72
CA ARG A 376 13.93 -18.12 20.86
C ARG A 376 14.92 -17.39 19.97
N LYS A 377 14.52 -17.04 18.75
CA LYS A 377 15.36 -16.31 17.81
C LYS A 377 15.62 -14.88 18.30
N GLN A 378 14.57 -14.15 18.70
CA GLN A 378 14.70 -12.76 19.15
C GLN A 378 15.41 -12.66 20.51
N ALA A 379 15.10 -13.55 21.46
CA ALA A 379 15.76 -13.61 22.76
C ALA A 379 17.26 -13.90 22.63
N LEU A 380 17.67 -14.74 21.68
CA LEU A 380 19.08 -15.01 21.41
C LEU A 380 19.81 -13.81 20.77
N ILE A 381 19.11 -12.97 20.01
CA ILE A 381 19.66 -11.77 19.36
C ILE A 381 19.88 -10.67 20.41
N TYR A 382 18.89 -10.43 21.25
CA TYR A 382 18.91 -9.33 22.24
C TYR A 382 19.40 -9.77 23.62
N HIS A 383 19.95 -10.97 23.76
CA HIS A 383 20.41 -11.49 25.05
C HIS A 383 21.45 -10.55 25.69
N PRO A 384 21.35 -10.25 27.00
CA PRO A 384 22.30 -9.37 27.70
C PRO A 384 23.77 -9.79 27.53
N ASP A 385 24.07 -11.10 27.64
CA ASP A 385 25.44 -11.62 27.47
C ASP A 385 26.08 -11.32 26.10
N LYS A 386 25.28 -11.13 25.04
CA LYS A 386 25.79 -10.80 23.69
C LYS A 386 25.80 -9.31 23.41
N ASN A 387 25.13 -8.52 24.26
CA ASN A 387 24.90 -7.09 24.08
C ASN A 387 25.16 -6.35 25.40
N ASP A 388 26.27 -6.68 26.07
CA ASP A 388 26.60 -6.13 27.38
C ASP A 388 26.73 -4.60 27.33
N GLY A 389 26.04 -3.92 28.23
CA GLY A 389 25.95 -2.46 28.28
C GLY A 389 25.09 -1.77 27.21
N ASP A 390 24.42 -2.51 26.31
CA ASP A 390 23.48 -1.93 25.33
C ASP A 390 22.07 -1.82 25.91
N ALA A 391 21.74 -0.64 26.44
CA ALA A 391 20.41 -0.31 26.96
C ALA A 391 19.28 -0.51 25.93
N THR A 392 19.58 -0.45 24.63
CA THR A 392 18.58 -0.67 23.58
C THR A 392 18.31 -2.15 23.34
N ALA A 393 19.33 -3.01 23.46
CA ALA A 393 19.16 -4.45 23.42
C ALA A 393 18.43 -4.97 24.66
N GLU A 394 18.75 -4.42 25.84
CA GLU A 394 18.07 -4.72 27.10
C GLU A 394 16.57 -4.40 27.06
N ALA A 395 16.20 -3.20 26.57
CA ALA A 395 14.80 -2.82 26.40
C ALA A 395 14.07 -3.77 25.42
N LYS A 396 14.70 -4.11 24.28
CA LYS A 396 14.13 -5.05 23.31
C LYS A 396 14.01 -6.47 23.85
N PHE A 397 14.95 -6.91 24.69
CA PHE A 397 14.89 -8.22 25.33
C PHE A 397 13.69 -8.33 26.26
N LYS A 398 13.42 -7.25 27.03
CA LYS A 398 12.23 -7.14 27.87
C LYS A 398 10.94 -7.18 27.05
N ASP A 399 10.87 -6.40 25.97
CA ASP A 399 9.72 -6.37 25.06
C ASP A 399 9.45 -7.76 24.44
N VAL A 400 10.51 -8.49 24.07
CA VAL A 400 10.42 -9.86 23.51
C VAL A 400 9.91 -10.86 24.55
N GLY A 401 10.32 -10.72 25.81
CA GLY A 401 9.81 -11.54 26.93
C GLY A 401 8.34 -11.29 27.21
N GLU A 402 7.93 -10.02 27.28
CA GLU A 402 6.54 -9.60 27.49
C GLU A 402 5.63 -10.09 26.34
N ALA A 403 6.08 -9.92 25.10
CA ALA A 403 5.40 -10.41 23.91
C ALA A 403 5.16 -11.93 23.94
N TYR A 404 6.18 -12.71 24.30
CA TYR A 404 6.04 -14.15 24.39
C TYR A 404 5.10 -14.57 25.52
N ALA A 405 5.20 -13.97 26.72
CA ALA A 405 4.37 -14.31 27.87
C ALA A 405 2.85 -14.12 27.63
N VAL A 406 2.49 -13.19 26.74
CA VAL A 406 1.11 -12.95 26.32
C VAL A 406 0.71 -13.88 25.18
N LEU A 407 1.55 -14.02 24.14
CA LEU A 407 1.21 -14.75 22.92
C LEU A 407 1.36 -16.27 23.02
N SER A 408 2.16 -16.78 23.97
CA SER A 408 2.39 -18.22 24.14
C SER A 408 1.27 -18.93 24.89
N ASP A 409 0.51 -18.21 25.72
CA ASP A 409 -0.61 -18.77 26.47
C ASP A 409 -1.91 -18.62 25.66
N PRO A 410 -2.65 -19.70 25.33
CA PRO A 410 -3.85 -19.61 24.50
C PRO A 410 -4.94 -18.70 25.07
N THR A 411 -5.08 -18.62 26.40
CA THR A 411 -6.09 -17.80 27.06
C THR A 411 -5.69 -16.33 27.04
N LYS A 412 -4.42 -16.02 27.32
CA LYS A 412 -3.89 -14.65 27.22
C LYS A 412 -3.85 -14.17 25.77
N LYS A 413 -3.44 -15.03 24.83
CA LYS A 413 -3.49 -14.76 23.39
C LYS A 413 -4.92 -14.47 22.94
N HIS A 414 -5.90 -15.27 23.38
CA HIS A 414 -7.30 -14.99 23.06
C HIS A 414 -7.79 -13.67 23.66
N ARG A 415 -7.47 -13.38 24.93
CA ARG A 415 -7.83 -12.09 25.58
C ARG A 415 -7.19 -10.91 24.86
N TYR A 416 -5.92 -11.06 24.49
CA TYR A 416 -5.15 -10.12 23.70
C TYR A 416 -5.76 -9.89 22.32
N ASP A 417 -6.08 -10.95 21.58
CA ASP A 417 -6.71 -10.88 20.26
C ASP A 417 -8.14 -10.31 20.32
N SER A 418 -8.82 -10.47 21.46
CA SER A 418 -10.16 -9.94 21.72
C SER A 418 -10.16 -8.52 22.28
N GLY A 419 -8.99 -7.92 22.54
CA GLY A 419 -8.87 -6.60 23.16
C GLY A 419 -9.39 -6.52 24.61
N MET A 420 -9.49 -7.66 25.31
CA MET A 420 -9.85 -7.70 26.73
C MET A 420 -8.64 -7.36 27.59
N ASP A 421 -8.85 -6.58 28.66
CA ASP A 421 -7.79 -6.18 29.59
C ASP A 421 -7.05 -7.42 30.14
N ILE A 422 -5.74 -7.44 29.94
CA ILE A 422 -4.84 -8.50 30.40
C ILE A 422 -4.41 -8.24 31.84
N GLU A 423 -4.66 -7.03 32.36
CA GLU A 423 -4.06 -6.49 33.57
C GLU A 423 -5.11 -5.97 34.56
N GLY A 424 -6.01 -6.86 35.02
CA GLY A 424 -6.94 -6.52 36.09
C GLY A 424 -8.11 -7.51 36.28
N GLY A 425 -7.94 -8.52 37.13
CA GLY A 425 -9.07 -9.38 37.53
C GLY A 425 -8.67 -10.62 38.30
N GLY A 426 -8.42 -10.49 39.61
CA GLY A 426 -8.28 -11.62 40.51
C GLY A 426 -9.62 -12.02 41.14
N MET A 427 -9.99 -13.30 41.05
CA MET A 427 -10.35 -14.14 42.21
C MET A 427 -10.70 -15.57 41.79
N GLY A 428 -10.07 -16.55 42.44
CA GLY A 428 -10.62 -17.91 42.54
C GLY A 428 -9.63 -19.07 42.58
N GLY A 429 -8.69 -19.12 43.55
CA GLY A 429 -8.09 -20.41 43.95
C GLY A 429 -6.64 -20.41 44.44
N GLY A 430 -6.41 -20.00 45.70
CA GLY A 430 -5.40 -20.63 46.58
C GLY A 430 -3.94 -20.16 46.51
N GLY A 431 -3.61 -19.11 47.28
CA GLY A 431 -2.41 -19.05 48.12
C GLY A 431 -1.02 -18.90 47.47
N MET A 432 -0.58 -17.65 47.25
CA MET A 432 0.75 -17.15 47.64
C MET A 432 0.80 -15.65 47.33
N GLY A 433 1.22 -14.86 48.32
CA GLY A 433 1.41 -13.42 48.17
C GLY A 433 2.66 -13.09 47.36
N ASP A 434 2.67 -11.86 46.84
CA ASP A 434 3.86 -11.06 46.56
C ASP A 434 4.97 -11.74 45.75
N PHE A 435 4.97 -11.56 44.42
CA PHE A 435 6.15 -11.80 43.58
C PHE A 435 6.55 -10.52 42.84
N GLY A 436 7.18 -9.62 43.60
CA GLY A 436 8.30 -8.87 43.06
C GLY A 436 9.44 -9.83 42.72
N GLY A 437 10.02 -9.67 41.53
CA GLY A 437 11.34 -10.20 41.19
C GLY A 437 11.50 -11.72 41.21
N GLU A 438 10.93 -12.42 40.24
CA GLU A 438 11.48 -13.70 39.81
C GLU A 438 12.26 -13.53 38.50
N ASP A 439 13.55 -13.85 38.61
CA ASP A 439 14.60 -13.64 37.64
C ASP A 439 14.30 -14.41 36.34
N VAL A 440 14.21 -13.70 35.20
CA VAL A 440 13.97 -14.26 33.86
C VAL A 440 15.02 -15.32 33.49
N ASN A 441 16.21 -15.26 34.12
CA ASN A 441 17.24 -16.30 34.01
C ASN A 441 16.82 -17.67 34.57
N SER A 442 15.93 -17.72 35.56
CA SER A 442 15.45 -18.99 36.13
C SER A 442 14.57 -19.79 35.15
N MET A 443 13.73 -19.08 34.39
CA MET A 443 12.88 -19.65 33.34
C MET A 443 13.72 -20.09 32.13
N PHE A 444 14.86 -19.42 31.89
CA PHE A 444 15.83 -19.78 30.85
C PHE A 444 16.62 -21.06 31.20
N TYR A 445 17.08 -21.18 32.45
CA TYR A 445 17.80 -22.36 32.95
C TYR A 445 16.95 -23.64 32.91
N GLN A 446 15.65 -23.53 33.22
CA GLN A 446 14.74 -24.66 33.24
C GLN A 446 14.41 -25.20 31.84
N MET A 447 14.48 -24.35 30.81
CA MET A 447 14.17 -24.72 29.42
C MET A 447 15.36 -25.33 28.66
N PHE A 448 16.60 -24.90 28.96
CA PHE A 448 17.80 -25.31 28.23
C PHE A 448 18.48 -26.57 28.79
N MET A 449 18.27 -26.93 30.06
CA MET A 449 18.82 -28.18 30.63
C MET A 449 18.00 -29.44 30.31
N ASN A 450 16.71 -29.32 29.98
CA ASN A 450 15.83 -30.49 29.80
C ASN A 450 15.79 -31.07 28.38
N GLN A 451 16.73 -30.69 27.51
CA GLN A 451 16.91 -31.30 26.17
C GLN A 451 18.39 -31.38 25.77
N GLY A 452 19.24 -31.77 26.71
CA GLY A 452 20.66 -32.06 26.47
C GLY A 452 20.94 -33.57 26.52
N GLY A 453 20.54 -34.32 25.48
CA GLY A 453 20.81 -35.76 25.40
C GLY A 453 20.66 -36.32 23.98
N GLY A 454 21.74 -36.30 23.21
CA GLY A 454 21.83 -36.95 21.90
C GLY A 454 22.83 -36.29 20.95
N GLY A 455 24.07 -36.78 20.93
CA GLY A 455 25.16 -36.25 20.11
C GLY A 455 25.19 -36.77 18.66
N ALA A 456 25.81 -35.98 17.78
CA ALA A 456 26.57 -36.38 16.57
C ALA A 456 27.24 -35.10 16.00
N GLN A 457 28.48 -34.81 16.37
CA GLN A 457 29.72 -35.18 15.67
C GLN A 457 29.92 -34.47 14.33
N PHE A 458 30.71 -33.39 14.42
CA PHE A 458 31.41 -32.71 13.33
C PHE A 458 32.38 -33.67 12.63
N GLY A 459 32.50 -33.57 11.31
CA GLY A 459 33.49 -34.30 10.54
C GLY A 459 33.95 -33.54 9.30
N GLY A 460 35.21 -33.07 9.34
CA GLY A 460 36.11 -33.13 8.19
C GLY A 460 36.68 -31.81 7.64
N GLY A 461 38.00 -31.61 7.85
CA GLY A 461 38.86 -31.03 6.81
C GLY A 461 39.76 -29.84 7.17
N SER A 462 40.84 -30.07 7.91
CA SER A 462 42.04 -29.20 8.04
C SER A 462 42.91 -29.25 6.74
N PRO A 463 44.16 -28.73 6.70
CA PRO A 463 44.75 -27.40 7.02
C PRO A 463 45.75 -26.90 5.92
N PHE A 464 46.17 -25.63 5.93
CA PHE A 464 47.57 -25.15 5.68
C PHE A 464 47.58 -23.62 5.65
N GLY A 465 48.22 -22.95 6.61
CA GLY A 465 49.55 -22.33 6.44
C GLY A 465 49.38 -20.80 6.32
N GLY A 466 50.10 -19.91 6.97
CA GLY A 466 51.29 -19.95 7.82
C GLY A 466 51.77 -18.50 7.99
N GLY A 467 52.51 -18.22 9.06
CA GLY A 467 53.26 -16.97 9.28
C GLY A 467 52.47 -15.91 10.07
N GLY A 468 52.98 -15.33 11.15
CA GLY A 468 54.31 -15.38 11.73
C GLY A 468 54.61 -14.02 12.39
N GLY A 469 55.09 -14.07 13.63
CA GLY A 469 55.75 -12.95 14.35
C GLY A 469 54.79 -12.02 15.09
N GLY A 470 54.97 -11.72 16.39
CA GLY A 470 56.04 -12.08 17.31
C GLY A 470 56.18 -11.01 18.40
N GLY A 471 56.17 -11.46 19.66
CA GLY A 471 56.75 -10.84 20.86
C GLY A 471 55.86 -9.80 21.55
N GLY A 472 55.65 -9.78 22.86
CA GLY A 472 56.19 -10.48 24.04
C GLY A 472 55.78 -9.60 25.26
N SER A 473 55.68 -10.01 26.52
CA SER A 473 56.18 -11.15 27.29
C SER A 473 55.53 -11.13 28.69
N HIS A 474 55.33 -12.32 29.27
CA HIS A 474 55.57 -12.70 30.69
C HIS A 474 54.74 -12.02 31.80
N PHE A 475 54.02 -12.72 32.68
CA PHE A 475 54.49 -13.64 33.74
C PHE A 475 53.23 -14.34 34.31
N GLY A 476 53.16 -15.68 34.40
CA GLY A 476 53.39 -16.46 35.64
C GLY A 476 52.12 -16.48 36.52
N GLY A 477 51.52 -17.60 36.95
CA GLY A 477 51.90 -19.00 37.07
C GLY A 477 51.01 -19.62 38.18
N PHE A 478 51.00 -20.97 38.25
CA PHE A 478 50.36 -21.85 39.26
C PHE A 478 48.84 -22.08 39.13
N GLY A 479 48.32 -23.31 39.08
CA GLY A 479 48.95 -24.64 39.12
C GLY A 479 48.02 -25.69 39.76
N PHE A 480 47.87 -26.81 39.04
CA PHE A 480 47.54 -28.18 39.51
C PHE A 480 46.14 -28.47 40.10
N GLY A 481 45.50 -29.62 39.83
CA GLY A 481 45.89 -30.80 39.04
C GLY A 481 45.08 -32.04 39.45
N GLY A 482 45.05 -33.04 38.56
CA GLY A 482 44.73 -34.45 38.84
C GLY A 482 43.23 -34.81 38.78
N GLY A 483 42.77 -35.91 38.18
CA GLY A 483 43.41 -37.05 37.51
C GLY A 483 42.30 -38.02 37.08
N SER A 484 42.46 -38.71 35.96
CA SER A 484 41.62 -39.85 35.51
C SER A 484 41.96 -41.11 36.34
N PRO A 485 41.18 -42.21 36.32
CA PRO A 485 41.21 -43.15 35.17
C PRO A 485 39.98 -44.12 34.97
N PHE A 486 40.05 -44.92 33.88
CA PHE A 486 39.32 -46.17 33.54
C PHE A 486 37.80 -46.10 33.23
N GLY A 487 37.22 -46.86 32.29
CA GLY A 487 37.69 -47.91 31.36
C GLY A 487 36.49 -48.58 30.64
N HIS A 488 36.77 -49.25 29.50
CA HIS A 488 36.03 -50.34 28.79
C HIS A 488 34.50 -50.23 28.55
N ALA A 489 33.82 -50.76 27.53
CA ALA A 489 33.99 -51.57 26.31
C ALA A 489 32.64 -51.34 25.54
N GLY A 490 32.44 -51.44 24.23
CA GLY A 490 32.73 -52.51 23.28
C GLY A 490 31.50 -52.71 22.37
N HIS A 491 31.74 -52.89 21.06
CA HIS A 491 30.86 -53.49 20.01
C HIS A 491 29.54 -52.77 19.64
N GLY A 492 29.08 -52.71 18.39
CA GLY A 492 29.54 -53.26 17.12
C GLY A 492 28.38 -53.27 16.09
N GLY A 493 28.70 -53.07 14.80
CA GLY A 493 27.84 -53.36 13.62
C GLY A 493 26.63 -52.43 13.40
N GLY A 494 26.18 -52.06 12.20
CA GLY A 494 26.52 -52.46 10.85
C GLY A 494 25.41 -51.93 9.90
N ARG A 495 25.84 -51.21 8.86
CA ARG A 495 25.23 -50.91 7.54
C ARG A 495 23.76 -51.29 7.25
N GLY A 496 23.06 -50.38 6.56
CA GLY A 496 21.93 -50.70 5.67
C GLY A 496 21.38 -49.48 4.93
N GLN A 497 21.45 -49.51 3.59
CA GLN A 497 21.04 -48.48 2.62
C GLN A 497 19.54 -48.55 2.27
N HIS A 498 19.12 -47.59 1.41
CA HIS A 498 17.90 -47.46 0.59
C HIS A 498 16.83 -46.57 1.24
N GLY A 499 16.23 -45.56 0.58
CA GLY A 499 16.17 -45.20 -0.84
C GLY A 499 14.70 -44.99 -1.21
N PHE A 500 14.41 -43.93 -2.00
CA PHE A 500 13.15 -43.70 -2.77
C PHE A 500 11.86 -43.41 -1.96
N GLN A 501 10.84 -42.69 -2.43
CA GLN A 501 10.62 -41.69 -3.49
C GLN A 501 9.27 -41.01 -3.14
N PHE A 502 9.01 -39.89 -3.78
CA PHE A 502 7.79 -39.08 -3.70
C PHE A 502 6.55 -39.80 -4.27
N GLU A 503 5.40 -39.50 -3.67
CA GLU A 503 4.19 -39.03 -4.36
C GLU A 503 3.73 -37.70 -3.74
#